data_AF-A0A7X1HL28-F1
#
_entry.id   AF-A0A7X1HL28-F1
#
_cell.length_a   1.000
_cell.length_b   1.000
_cell.length_c   1.000
_cell.angle_alpha   90.00
_cell.angle_beta   90.00
_cell.angle_gamma   90.00
#
_symmetry.space_group_name_H-M   'P 1'
#
loop_
_entity.id
_entity.type
_entity.pdbx_description
1 polymer ?
#
loop_
_entity_poly.entity_id
_entity_poly.type
_entity_poly.pdbx_seq_one_letter_code
_entity_poly.pdbx_strand_id
1 'polypeptide(L)'
;MRERYNFYRCLNENQSLKYQMMVILMEEHRKARRGKDYIGTYDGIDTLTFDKVSWNKMLEKIKKYVSKEYRENFRKNKINLDMILGIFSTPNDYCSLRYYKIKEQEYIQFMMKDVGYSYQYNKYSKSQDRLQKKANYFLLMTLVYYVVSWFFDSPKIDLTKFLKAFFLVLHQDIKIIIYILVGLGIFKILIVDKK
;
A
#
# COMPACT_ATOMS: atom_id res chain seq x y z
N MET A 1 7.18 9.49 -12.73
CA MET A 1 7.85 10.77 -12.39
C MET A 1 7.43 11.32 -11.01
N ARG A 2 6.12 11.51 -10.75
CA ARG A 2 5.59 12.07 -9.47
C ARG A 2 5.95 11.27 -8.20
N GLU A 3 6.08 9.94 -8.29
CA GLU A 3 6.45 9.10 -7.14
C GLU A 3 7.92 9.26 -6.68
N ARG A 4 8.85 9.44 -7.64
CA ARG A 4 10.27 9.70 -7.32
C ARG A 4 10.42 11.07 -6.63
N TYR A 5 9.71 12.08 -7.13
CA TYR A 5 9.75 13.44 -6.58
C TYR A 5 9.32 13.49 -5.09
N ASN A 6 8.24 12.79 -4.73
CA ASN A 6 7.79 12.74 -3.34
C ASN A 6 8.78 12.00 -2.43
N PHE A 7 9.41 10.92 -2.90
CA PHE A 7 10.41 10.17 -2.13
C PHE A 7 11.62 11.05 -1.75
N TYR A 8 12.18 11.79 -2.72
CA TYR A 8 13.30 12.70 -2.44
C TYR A 8 12.91 13.86 -1.52
N ARG A 9 11.68 14.37 -1.61
CA ARG A 9 11.20 15.42 -0.70
C ARG A 9 11.05 14.92 0.75
N CYS A 10 10.79 13.62 0.96
CA CYS A 10 10.70 13.03 2.29
C CYS A 10 12.08 12.77 2.89
N LEU A 11 13.10 12.52 2.05
CA LEU A 11 14.50 12.43 2.45
C LEU A 11 15.09 13.82 2.66
N ASN A 12 14.67 14.49 3.73
CA ASN A 12 15.29 15.74 4.17
C ASN A 12 16.66 15.43 4.80
N GLU A 13 17.73 16.06 4.30
CA GLU A 13 19.11 15.79 4.71
C GLU A 13 19.39 16.09 6.20
N ASN A 14 18.59 16.98 6.81
CA ASN A 14 18.72 17.37 8.23
C ASN A 14 18.07 16.38 9.20
N GLN A 15 17.41 15.33 8.70
CA GLN A 15 16.74 14.33 9.54
C GLN A 15 17.73 13.29 10.08
N SER A 16 17.36 12.60 11.16
CA SER A 16 18.17 11.54 11.75
C SER A 16 18.44 10.38 10.77
N LEU A 17 19.56 9.69 10.94
CA LEU A 17 19.90 8.50 10.14
C LEU A 17 18.77 7.47 10.17
N LYS A 18 18.20 7.24 11.37
CA LYS A 18 17.04 6.38 11.59
C LYS A 18 15.90 6.72 10.65
N TYR A 19 15.53 7.99 10.61
CA TYR A 19 14.42 8.48 9.80
C TYR A 19 14.68 8.25 8.31
N GLN A 20 15.88 8.60 7.83
CA GLN A 20 16.25 8.42 6.42
C GLN A 20 16.23 6.94 6.03
N MET A 21 16.82 6.06 6.85
CA MET A 21 16.81 4.61 6.62
C MET A 21 15.39 4.03 6.65
N MET A 22 14.56 4.47 7.60
CA MET A 22 13.16 4.08 7.70
C MET A 22 12.41 4.40 6.41
N VAL A 23 12.50 5.64 5.92
CA VAL A 23 11.81 6.04 4.67
C VAL A 23 12.28 5.20 3.48
N ILE A 24 13.58 4.90 3.40
CA ILE A 24 14.16 4.09 2.31
C ILE A 24 13.65 2.64 2.37
N LEU A 25 13.61 2.02 3.56
CA LEU A 25 13.13 0.65 3.76
C LEU A 25 11.61 0.54 3.53
N MET A 26 10.84 1.53 4.00
CA MET A 26 9.40 1.61 3.73
C MET A 26 9.10 1.76 2.24
N GLU A 27 9.92 2.52 1.51
CA GLU A 27 9.79 2.66 0.06
C GLU A 27 10.06 1.34 -0.67
N GLU A 28 11.06 0.58 -0.22
CA GLU A 28 11.37 -0.76 -0.72
C GLU A 28 10.20 -1.72 -0.49
N HIS A 29 9.67 -1.73 0.73
CA HIS A 29 8.50 -2.54 1.07
C HIS A 29 7.27 -2.17 0.21
N ARG A 30 7.08 -0.88 -0.07
CA ARG A 30 6.02 -0.40 -0.98
C ARG A 30 6.21 -0.91 -2.42
N LYS A 31 7.45 -1.00 -2.91
CA LYS A 31 7.76 -1.55 -4.25
C LYS A 31 7.44 -3.03 -4.32
N ALA A 32 7.90 -3.79 -3.33
CA ALA A 32 7.66 -5.21 -3.22
C ALA A 32 6.16 -5.55 -3.26
N ARG A 33 5.36 -4.81 -2.48
CA ARG A 33 3.89 -4.91 -2.48
C ARG A 33 3.22 -4.68 -3.84
N ARG A 34 3.86 -3.94 -4.72
CA ARG A 34 3.35 -3.61 -6.05
C ARG A 34 3.90 -4.53 -7.13
N GLY A 35 4.71 -5.52 -6.78
CA GLY A 35 5.44 -6.37 -7.73
C GLY A 35 6.36 -5.57 -8.64
N LYS A 36 6.88 -4.42 -8.17
CA LYS A 36 7.85 -3.60 -8.90
C LYS A 36 9.24 -3.95 -8.39
N ASP A 37 10.23 -3.94 -9.29
CA ASP A 37 11.66 -4.17 -8.99
C ASP A 37 12.03 -3.74 -7.56
N TYR A 38 12.30 -4.75 -6.72
CA TYR A 38 12.51 -4.62 -5.29
C TYR A 38 13.63 -5.52 -4.77
N ILE A 39 14.17 -5.19 -3.60
CA ILE A 39 15.26 -5.89 -2.94
C ILE A 39 14.72 -6.74 -1.78
N GLY A 40 15.15 -8.01 -1.72
CA GLY A 40 14.79 -8.96 -0.66
C GLY A 40 13.60 -9.85 -1.01
N THR A 41 13.12 -10.60 -0.02
CA THR A 41 11.98 -11.52 -0.12
C THR A 41 10.79 -10.94 0.63
N TYR A 42 9.66 -10.80 -0.06
CA TYR A 42 8.42 -10.25 0.50
C TYR A 42 7.46 -11.37 0.90
N ASP A 43 6.92 -11.30 2.12
CA ASP A 43 6.01 -12.32 2.67
C ASP A 43 4.56 -12.19 2.19
N GLY A 44 4.23 -11.14 1.42
CA GLY A 44 2.86 -10.84 1.00
C GLY A 44 2.07 -9.99 2.01
N ILE A 45 2.67 -9.65 3.15
CA ILE A 45 2.02 -8.95 4.26
C ILE A 45 2.83 -7.72 4.67
N ASP A 46 3.61 -7.79 5.75
CA ASP A 46 4.24 -6.65 6.40
C ASP A 46 5.77 -6.74 6.40
N THR A 47 6.33 -7.81 5.84
CA THR A 47 7.72 -8.19 6.06
C THR A 47 8.54 -8.23 4.77
N LEU A 48 9.69 -7.57 4.80
CA LEU A 48 10.78 -7.81 3.86
C LEU A 48 11.93 -8.52 4.58
N THR A 49 12.35 -9.66 4.02
CA THR A 49 13.50 -10.42 4.52
C THR A 49 14.68 -10.25 3.57
N PHE A 50 15.85 -10.01 4.14
CA PHE A 50 17.10 -9.88 3.40
C PHE A 50 18.05 -10.99 3.84
N ASP A 51 18.49 -11.80 2.89
CA ASP A 51 19.71 -12.59 3.05
C ASP A 51 20.95 -11.66 2.97
N LYS A 52 22.14 -12.21 3.17
CA LYS A 52 23.40 -11.44 3.11
C LYS A 52 23.58 -10.67 1.80
N VAL A 53 23.21 -11.26 0.66
CA VAL A 53 23.41 -10.66 -0.67
C VAL A 53 22.45 -9.50 -0.89
N SER A 54 21.16 -9.71 -0.64
CA SER A 54 20.12 -8.69 -0.76
C SER A 54 20.26 -7.60 0.28
N TRP A 55 20.74 -7.92 1.49
CA TRP A 55 21.06 -6.90 2.49
C TRP A 55 22.20 -6.00 2.04
N ASN A 56 23.26 -6.55 1.45
CA ASN A 56 24.34 -5.73 0.88
C ASN A 56 23.83 -4.79 -0.22
N LYS A 57 22.94 -5.27 -1.10
CA LYS A 57 22.27 -4.41 -2.09
C LYS A 57 21.43 -3.31 -1.43
N MET A 58 20.70 -3.66 -0.37
CA MET A 58 19.89 -2.71 0.38
C MET A 58 20.75 -1.65 1.09
N LEU A 59 21.89 -2.06 1.66
CA LEU A 59 22.87 -1.16 2.27
C LEU A 59 23.46 -0.19 1.25
N GLU A 60 23.83 -0.65 0.06
CA GLU A 60 24.30 0.25 -1.01
C GLU A 60 23.22 1.23 -1.45
N LYS A 61 21.96 0.79 -1.51
CA LYS A 61 20.82 1.68 -1.73
C LYS A 61 20.71 2.71 -0.60
N ILE A 62 20.79 2.31 0.66
CA ILE A 62 20.75 3.23 1.82
C ILE A 62 21.88 4.26 1.72
N LYS A 63 23.12 3.80 1.53
CA LYS A 63 24.28 4.67 1.34
C LYS A 63 24.09 5.66 0.20
N LYS A 64 23.42 5.29 -0.88
CA LYS A 64 23.18 6.22 -2.00
C LYS A 64 22.23 7.36 -1.64
N TYR A 65 21.25 7.11 -0.76
CA TYR A 65 20.13 8.02 -0.50
C TYR A 65 20.22 8.81 0.81
N VAL A 66 21.05 8.39 1.76
CA VAL A 66 21.26 9.15 3.00
C VAL A 66 22.08 10.42 2.77
N SER A 67 22.00 11.37 3.71
CA SER A 67 22.71 12.64 3.66
C SER A 67 24.22 12.46 3.54
N LYS A 68 24.92 13.49 3.03
CA LYS A 68 26.37 13.43 2.79
C LYS A 68 27.15 13.07 4.06
N GLU A 69 26.75 13.59 5.21
CA GLU A 69 27.39 13.29 6.50
C GLU A 69 27.30 11.79 6.84
N TYR A 70 26.11 11.20 6.75
CA TYR A 70 25.95 9.77 7.02
C TYR A 70 26.68 8.90 6.00
N ARG A 71 26.72 9.32 4.73
CA ARG A 71 27.53 8.65 3.69
C ARG A 71 29.01 8.57 4.06
N GLU A 72 29.57 9.66 4.58
CA GLU A 72 30.96 9.67 5.07
C GLU A 72 31.15 8.77 6.29
N ASN A 73 30.17 8.71 7.19
CA ASN A 73 30.21 7.78 8.32
C ASN A 73 30.17 6.31 7.88
N PHE A 74 29.37 5.97 6.86
CA PHE A 74 29.40 4.65 6.23
C PHE A 74 30.76 4.34 5.60
N ARG A 75 31.37 5.30 4.88
CA ARG A 75 32.71 5.13 4.25
C ARG A 75 33.81 4.89 5.28
N LYS A 76 33.72 5.56 6.43
CA LYS A 76 34.66 5.40 7.56
C LYS A 76 34.38 4.16 8.41
N ASN A 77 33.47 3.27 7.98
CA ASN A 77 33.02 2.09 8.72
C ASN A 77 32.52 2.41 10.15
N LYS A 78 32.03 3.62 10.39
CA LYS A 78 31.47 4.04 11.69
C LYS A 78 30.04 3.54 11.93
N ILE A 79 29.36 3.09 10.87
CA ILE A 79 28.02 2.53 10.91
C ILE A 79 28.10 1.06 10.50
N ASN A 80 27.84 0.16 11.44
CA ASN A 80 27.81 -1.29 11.23
C ASN A 80 26.40 -1.86 11.46
N LEU A 81 26.24 -3.17 11.25
CA LEU A 81 24.94 -3.82 11.40
C LEU A 81 24.37 -3.68 12.82
N ASP A 82 25.19 -3.86 13.86
CA ASP A 82 24.74 -3.76 15.25
C ASP A 82 24.23 -2.36 15.58
N MET A 83 24.90 -1.32 15.09
CA MET A 83 24.45 0.07 15.21
C MET A 83 23.13 0.28 14.48
N ILE A 84 22.99 -0.26 13.27
CA ILE A 84 21.73 -0.20 12.51
C ILE A 84 20.61 -0.88 13.29
N LEU A 85 20.82 -2.09 13.80
CA LEU A 85 19.82 -2.80 14.61
C LEU A 85 19.48 -2.01 15.87
N GLY A 86 20.49 -1.44 16.54
CA GLY A 86 20.32 -0.58 17.72
C GLY A 86 19.45 0.64 17.44
N ILE A 87 19.60 1.27 16.28
CA ILE A 87 18.80 2.43 15.85
C ILE A 87 17.30 2.08 15.69
N PHE A 88 16.98 0.82 15.37
CA PHE A 88 15.61 0.33 15.14
C PHE A 88 15.03 -0.45 16.34
N SER A 89 15.73 -0.47 17.48
CA SER A 89 15.33 -1.23 18.67
C SER A 89 14.19 -0.59 19.47
N THR A 90 13.83 0.67 19.18
CA THR A 90 12.84 1.43 19.95
C THR A 90 11.39 0.94 19.73
N PRO A 91 10.61 0.72 20.82
CA PRO A 91 9.32 0.04 20.76
C PRO A 91 8.22 0.81 20.00
N ASN A 92 8.25 2.15 20.01
CA ASN A 92 7.19 2.99 19.42
C ASN A 92 7.40 3.36 17.94
N ASP A 93 8.25 2.64 17.23
CA ASP A 93 8.57 2.97 15.84
C ASP A 93 7.55 2.46 14.82
N TYR A 94 7.42 3.19 13.73
CA TYR A 94 6.64 2.83 12.53
C TYR A 94 7.06 1.50 11.86
N CYS A 95 8.28 1.04 12.12
CA CYS A 95 8.84 -0.21 11.59
C CYS A 95 9.89 -0.76 12.57
N SER A 96 10.41 -1.95 12.29
CA SER A 96 11.51 -2.53 13.05
C SER A 96 12.45 -3.33 12.15
N LEU A 97 13.70 -3.47 12.59
CA LEU A 97 14.67 -4.39 12.02
C LEU A 97 15.02 -5.46 13.05
N ARG A 98 15.07 -6.71 12.61
CA ARG A 98 15.48 -7.85 13.44
C ARG A 98 16.53 -8.67 12.71
N TYR A 99 17.49 -9.16 13.44
CA TYR A 99 18.47 -10.12 12.95
C TYR A 99 18.13 -11.51 13.49
N TYR A 100 18.24 -12.54 12.65
CA TYR A 100 18.06 -13.92 13.05
C TYR A 100 18.89 -14.85 12.17
N LYS A 101 19.15 -16.07 12.68
CA LYS A 101 19.99 -17.08 12.04
C LYS A 101 19.25 -18.41 11.95
N ILE A 102 19.23 -19.03 10.77
CA ILE A 102 18.62 -20.34 10.52
C ILE A 102 19.67 -21.24 9.86
N LYS A 103 20.04 -22.36 10.49
CA LYS A 103 20.97 -23.37 9.93
C LYS A 103 22.19 -22.70 9.26
N GLU A 104 22.85 -21.84 10.04
CA GLU A 104 24.04 -21.05 9.64
C GLU A 104 23.81 -19.86 8.69
N GLN A 105 22.63 -19.71 8.11
CA GLN A 105 22.30 -18.57 7.26
C GLN A 105 21.77 -17.39 8.08
N GLU A 106 22.29 -16.21 7.78
CA GLU A 106 21.98 -14.96 8.46
C GLU A 106 20.93 -14.16 7.68
N TYR A 107 19.95 -13.64 8.39
CA TYR A 107 18.83 -12.91 7.82
C TYR A 107 18.54 -11.63 8.60
N ILE A 108 18.13 -10.61 7.86
CA ILE A 108 17.63 -9.35 8.41
C ILE A 108 16.19 -9.20 7.99
N GLN A 109 15.31 -9.04 8.98
CA GLN A 109 13.89 -8.83 8.79
C GLN A 109 13.57 -7.36 8.98
N PHE A 110 13.03 -6.72 7.96
CA PHE A 110 12.30 -5.47 8.09
C PHE A 110 10.81 -5.76 8.25
N MET A 111 10.20 -5.23 9.30
CA MET A 111 8.78 -5.36 9.57
C MET A 111 8.11 -3.99 9.65
N MET A 112 7.12 -3.77 8.79
CA MET A 112 6.24 -2.60 8.86
C MET A 112 5.22 -2.79 9.99
N LYS A 113 5.04 -1.79 10.87
CA LYS A 113 3.97 -1.81 11.88
C LYS A 113 2.72 -1.09 11.36
N ASP A 114 1.59 -1.29 12.03
CA ASP A 114 0.31 -0.65 11.65
C ASP A 114 0.41 0.87 11.55
N VAL A 115 1.07 1.51 12.50
CA VAL A 115 1.32 2.97 12.49
C VAL A 115 2.19 3.39 11.29
N GLY A 116 3.05 2.50 10.79
CA GLY A 116 3.87 2.75 9.60
C GLY A 116 3.07 2.89 8.31
N TYR A 117 1.90 2.24 8.22
CA TYR A 117 0.99 2.38 7.08
C TYR A 117 0.26 3.72 7.05
N SER A 118 -0.02 4.30 8.22
CA SER A 118 -0.65 5.62 8.35
C SER A 118 0.34 6.78 8.23
N TYR A 119 1.65 6.49 8.09
CA TYR A 119 2.66 7.52 7.94
C TYR A 119 2.37 8.42 6.72
N GLN A 120 2.39 9.74 6.93
CA GLN A 120 1.87 10.78 6.02
C GLN A 120 2.39 10.69 4.57
N TYR A 121 3.56 10.07 4.38
CA TYR A 121 4.20 9.90 3.08
C TYR A 121 4.04 8.51 2.46
N ASN A 122 3.53 7.52 3.21
CA ASN A 122 3.29 6.18 2.67
C ASN A 122 2.07 6.12 1.76
N LYS A 123 0.99 6.87 1.99
CA LYS A 123 -0.21 6.93 1.08
C LYS A 123 -0.74 5.56 0.60
N TYR A 124 -0.44 4.44 1.27
CA TYR A 124 -0.94 3.13 0.89
C TYR A 124 -1.41 2.35 2.12
N SER A 125 -2.60 1.75 2.02
CA SER A 125 -3.27 1.06 3.12
C SER A 125 -2.76 -0.38 3.30
N LYS A 126 -3.02 -0.97 4.48
CA LYS A 126 -2.72 -2.37 4.80
C LYS A 126 -3.43 -3.31 3.82
N SER A 127 -2.90 -4.52 3.62
CA SER A 127 -3.42 -5.44 2.58
C SER A 127 -4.84 -5.88 2.91
N GLN A 128 -5.10 -6.16 4.19
CA GLN A 128 -6.41 -6.50 4.73
C GLN A 128 -7.43 -5.39 4.49
N ASP A 129 -7.11 -4.13 4.82
CA ASP A 129 -7.99 -2.99 4.54
C ASP A 129 -8.32 -2.86 3.04
N ARG A 130 -7.35 -3.15 2.17
CA ARG A 130 -7.55 -3.08 0.73
C ARG A 130 -8.44 -4.21 0.23
N LEU A 131 -8.24 -5.42 0.74
CA LEU A 131 -9.08 -6.58 0.45
C LEU A 131 -10.50 -6.36 0.96
N GLN A 132 -10.65 -5.85 2.19
CA GLN A 132 -11.93 -5.48 2.76
C GLN A 132 -12.62 -4.37 1.94
N LYS A 133 -11.90 -3.32 1.52
CA LYS A 133 -12.45 -2.31 0.61
C LYS A 133 -12.90 -2.90 -0.72
N LYS A 134 -12.13 -3.82 -1.31
CA LYS A 134 -12.52 -4.52 -2.55
C LYS A 134 -13.72 -5.44 -2.33
N ALA A 135 -13.78 -6.16 -1.22
CA ALA A 135 -14.89 -7.02 -0.86
C ALA A 135 -16.17 -6.21 -0.61
N ASN A 136 -16.08 -5.11 0.13
CA ASN A 136 -17.18 -4.17 0.34
C ASN A 136 -17.66 -3.57 -0.99
N TYR A 137 -16.75 -3.24 -1.89
CA TYR A 137 -17.10 -2.76 -3.23
C TYR A 137 -17.81 -3.85 -4.04
N PHE A 138 -17.33 -5.09 -4.00
CA PHE A 138 -17.97 -6.23 -4.65
C PHE A 138 -19.38 -6.51 -4.08
N LEU A 139 -19.56 -6.44 -2.77
CA LEU A 139 -20.86 -6.56 -2.11
C LEU A 139 -21.81 -5.45 -2.56
N LEU A 140 -21.34 -4.20 -2.58
CA LEU A 140 -22.13 -3.07 -3.07
C LEU A 140 -22.55 -3.26 -4.53
N MET A 141 -21.63 -3.69 -5.40
CA MET A 141 -21.90 -4.00 -6.80
C MET A 141 -22.98 -5.07 -6.95
N THR A 142 -22.88 -6.13 -6.15
CA THR A 142 -23.82 -7.24 -6.16
C THR A 142 -25.20 -6.79 -5.68
N LEU A 143 -25.26 -5.97 -4.63
CA LEU A 143 -26.50 -5.42 -4.09
C LEU A 143 -27.18 -4.50 -5.10
N VAL A 144 -26.43 -3.60 -5.76
CA VAL A 144 -26.97 -2.73 -6.81
C VAL A 144 -27.48 -3.56 -7.98
N TYR A 145 -26.72 -4.57 -8.43
CA TYR A 145 -27.18 -5.48 -9.49
C TYR A 145 -28.48 -6.17 -9.11
N TYR A 146 -28.57 -6.70 -7.89
CA TYR A 146 -29.77 -7.39 -7.41
C TYR A 146 -30.98 -6.45 -7.33
N VAL A 147 -30.81 -5.25 -6.78
CA VAL A 147 -31.86 -4.22 -6.76
C VAL A 147 -32.30 -3.90 -8.17
N VAL A 148 -31.37 -3.61 -9.10
CA VAL A 148 -31.70 -3.31 -10.51
C VAL A 148 -32.43 -4.47 -11.16
N SER A 149 -32.04 -5.72 -10.88
CA SER A 149 -32.71 -6.90 -11.44
C SER A 149 -34.19 -7.04 -11.05
N TRP A 150 -34.62 -6.46 -9.93
CA TRP A 150 -36.05 -6.40 -9.54
C TRP A 150 -36.88 -5.35 -10.29
N PHE A 151 -36.22 -4.41 -10.97
CA PHE A 151 -36.88 -3.38 -11.78
C PHE A 151 -36.95 -3.76 -13.27
N PHE A 152 -36.18 -4.76 -13.71
CA PHE A 152 -36.14 -5.20 -15.10
C PHE A 152 -36.46 -6.69 -15.20
N ASP A 153 -37.65 -7.03 -15.70
CA ASP A 153 -38.17 -8.40 -15.86
C ASP A 153 -37.45 -9.23 -16.95
N SER A 154 -36.20 -8.91 -17.28
CA SER A 154 -35.43 -9.66 -18.27
C SER A 154 -33.96 -9.82 -17.85
N PRO A 155 -33.44 -11.06 -17.75
CA PRO A 155 -32.09 -11.34 -17.29
C PRO A 155 -31.01 -11.06 -18.36
N LYS A 156 -31.34 -10.31 -19.42
CA LYS A 156 -30.42 -10.04 -20.55
C LYS A 156 -29.57 -8.79 -20.37
N ILE A 157 -29.49 -8.24 -19.16
CA ILE A 157 -28.49 -7.22 -18.87
C ILE A 157 -27.14 -7.95 -18.79
N ASP A 158 -26.38 -7.89 -19.88
CA ASP A 158 -25.02 -8.39 -19.94
C ASP A 158 -24.20 -7.77 -18.80
N LEU A 159 -23.90 -8.61 -17.80
CA LEU A 159 -23.23 -8.21 -16.57
C LEU A 159 -21.96 -7.42 -16.88
N THR A 160 -21.24 -7.76 -17.94
CA THR A 160 -19.99 -7.10 -18.32
C THR A 160 -20.22 -5.68 -18.84
N LYS A 161 -21.32 -5.43 -19.57
CA LYS A 161 -21.70 -4.09 -20.04
C LYS A 161 -22.24 -3.23 -18.90
N PHE A 162 -23.05 -3.81 -18.02
CA PHE A 162 -23.54 -3.11 -16.83
C PHE A 162 -22.40 -2.73 -15.89
N LEU A 163 -21.48 -3.66 -15.61
CA LEU A 163 -20.31 -3.40 -14.79
C LEU A 163 -19.43 -2.30 -15.41
N LYS A 164 -19.21 -2.30 -16.73
CA LYS A 164 -18.46 -1.22 -17.43
C LYS A 164 -19.15 0.15 -17.31
N ALA A 165 -20.45 0.23 -17.57
CA ALA A 165 -21.21 1.48 -17.47
C ALA A 165 -21.26 2.00 -16.03
N PHE A 166 -21.44 1.08 -15.06
CA PHE A 166 -21.47 1.43 -13.65
C PHE A 166 -20.09 1.84 -13.10
N PHE A 167 -19.00 1.23 -13.56
CA PHE A 167 -17.63 1.63 -13.19
C PHE A 167 -17.30 3.05 -13.69
N LEU A 168 -17.79 3.41 -14.88
CA LEU A 168 -17.70 4.77 -15.42
C LEU A 168 -18.45 5.78 -14.53
N VAL A 169 -19.64 5.44 -14.05
CA VAL A 169 -20.45 6.29 -13.16
C VAL A 169 -19.87 6.38 -11.75
N LEU A 170 -19.32 5.29 -11.20
CA LEU A 170 -18.68 5.28 -9.88
C LEU A 170 -17.40 6.13 -9.81
N HIS A 171 -16.78 6.42 -10.95
CA HIS A 171 -15.67 7.35 -11.01
C HIS A 171 -16.11 8.82 -10.83
N GLN A 172 -17.41 9.11 -10.91
CA GLN A 172 -18.00 10.47 -10.88
C GLN A 172 -18.92 10.72 -9.66
N ASP A 173 -18.50 10.34 -8.45
CA ASP A 173 -19.24 10.54 -7.19
C ASP A 173 -20.44 9.61 -6.94
N ILE A 174 -20.43 8.99 -5.75
CA ILE A 174 -21.47 8.09 -5.21
C ILE A 174 -22.88 8.71 -5.22
N LYS A 175 -22.99 10.05 -5.23
CA LYS A 175 -24.28 10.76 -5.27
C LYS A 175 -25.08 10.42 -6.53
N ILE A 176 -24.43 10.23 -7.68
CA ILE A 176 -25.12 9.93 -8.96
C ILE A 176 -25.85 8.59 -8.89
N ILE A 177 -25.28 7.60 -8.19
CA ILE A 177 -25.88 6.27 -8.02
C ILE A 177 -27.17 6.34 -7.20
N ILE A 178 -27.17 7.15 -6.14
CA ILE A 178 -28.36 7.38 -5.32
C ILE A 178 -29.45 8.06 -6.15
N TYR A 179 -29.10 9.07 -6.96
CA TYR A 179 -30.05 9.73 -7.86
C TYR A 179 -30.64 8.77 -8.90
N ILE A 180 -29.84 7.87 -9.46
CA ILE A 180 -30.32 6.86 -10.43
C ILE A 180 -31.27 5.86 -9.73
N LEU A 181 -30.93 5.38 -8.53
CA LEU A 181 -31.78 4.45 -7.78
C LEU A 181 -33.12 5.10 -7.36
N VAL A 182 -33.09 6.35 -6.91
CA VAL A 182 -34.30 7.13 -6.58
C VAL A 182 -35.12 7.39 -7.85
N GLY A 183 -34.48 7.75 -8.96
CA GLY A 183 -35.14 7.95 -10.25
C GLY A 183 -35.84 6.69 -10.77
N LEU A 184 -35.20 5.52 -10.66
CA LEU A 184 -35.79 4.22 -11.05
C LEU A 184 -36.96 3.82 -10.13
N GLY A 185 -36.88 4.12 -8.83
CA GLY A 185 -37.98 3.91 -7.89
C GLY A 185 -39.21 4.77 -8.22
N ILE A 186 -39.00 6.06 -8.50
CA ILE A 186 -40.06 6.99 -8.91
C ILE A 186 -40.67 6.58 -10.26
N PHE A 187 -39.85 6.10 -11.21
CA PHE A 187 -40.31 5.65 -12.51
C PHE A 187 -41.23 4.42 -12.42
N LYS A 188 -40.96 3.48 -11.50
CA LYS A 188 -41.84 2.33 -11.26
C LYS A 188 -43.17 2.73 -10.64
N ILE A 189 -43.17 3.68 -9.69
CA ILE A 189 -44.41 4.23 -9.10
C ILE A 189 -45.28 4.88 -10.19
N LEU A 190 -44.67 5.70 -11.06
CA LEU A 190 -45.37 6.39 -12.15
C LEU A 190 -45.93 5.47 -13.25
N ILE A 191 -45.35 4.28 -13.42
CA ILE A 191 -45.86 3.27 -14.38
C ILE A 191 -46.95 2.39 -13.74
N VAL A 192 -46.84 2.08 -12.45
CA VAL A 192 -47.84 1.29 -11.73
C VAL A 192 -49.15 2.07 -11.53
N ASP A 193 -49.09 3.39 -11.32
CA ASP A 193 -50.29 4.25 -11.21
C ASP A 193 -51.00 4.53 -12.55
N LYS A 194 -50.45 4.07 -13.69
CA LYS A 194 -51.05 4.23 -15.02
C LYS A 194 -51.74 2.96 -15.57
N LYS A 195 -51.87 1.91 -14.75
CA LYS A 195 -52.66 0.70 -15.05
C LYS A 195 -53.86 0.62 -14.14
#